data_AF-A0A535AMW2-F1
#
_entry.id   AF-A0A535AMW2-F1
#
_cell.length_a   1.000
_cell.length_b   1.000
_cell.length_c   1.000
_cell.angle_alpha   90.00
_cell.angle_beta   90.00
_cell.angle_gamma   90.00
#
_symmetry.space_group_name_H-M   'P 1'
#
loop_
_entity.id
_entity.type
_entity.pdbx_description
1 polymer ?
#
loop_
_entity_poly.entity_id
_entity_poly.type
_entity_poly.pdbx_seq_one_letter_code
_entity_poly.pdbx_strand_id
1 'polypeptide(L)'
;MTRWDIPGGGLQPFVSAGNPNFISRDLEQQVWFSETASNEVGRLNPVTNVFEEFTKAGINGPQAIASSGIGPLLQAFFTESPGNQVSVLTRAVATPVTTPVAPTVETITPVTSFATPVDFAPTVLTTTITPVMTTSTSTDPSGIDRFPIPPGTNEPTGMTRVVFPQTVFGSMEGSDHVFQFQSPAIVAPPIGAEAEKVTGGGFYLVTPTKAAHFGFNVQRQTASGPVTGELEYHNFDTGDNIHLSEFTSLTCTDTNGDGVKDRCDFTGTGTANQTMAVTCAVEVHDNNEPGNKPPKDSFKISSVMGNCAPSGGDLKGGNIQIHQS
;
A
#
# COMPACT_ATOMS: atom_id res chain seq x y z
N MET A 1 8.87 -4.68 23.10
CA MET A 1 7.44 -4.48 22.85
C MET A 1 7.05 -3.14 23.42
N THR A 2 6.31 -2.36 22.64
CA THR A 2 5.65 -1.13 23.10
C THR A 2 4.16 -1.43 23.16
N ARG A 3 3.50 -1.07 24.26
CA ARG A 3 2.08 -1.34 24.50
C ARG A 3 1.38 -0.04 24.90
N TRP A 4 0.18 0.17 24.36
CA TRP A 4 -0.71 1.26 24.75
C TRP A 4 -1.96 0.66 25.38
N ASP A 5 -2.43 1.28 26.45
CA ASP A 5 -3.76 0.98 26.96
C ASP A 5 -4.78 1.69 26.08
N ILE A 6 -5.65 0.90 25.45
CA ILE A 6 -6.69 1.45 24.57
C ILE A 6 -7.71 2.17 25.48
N PRO A 7 -8.03 3.46 25.22
CA PRO A 7 -9.08 4.15 25.96
C PRO A 7 -10.47 3.50 25.69
N GLY A 8 -11.54 3.94 26.35
CA GLY A 8 -12.90 3.47 26.03
C GLY A 8 -13.29 2.04 26.46
N GLY A 9 -12.36 1.16 26.85
CA GLY A 9 -12.66 -0.20 27.34
C GLY A 9 -12.31 -1.35 26.38
N GLY A 10 -11.82 -1.02 25.18
CA GLY A 10 -10.93 -1.89 24.39
C GLY A 10 -11.57 -2.99 23.53
N LEU A 11 -10.67 -3.78 22.93
CA LEU A 11 -10.97 -4.87 21.98
C LEU A 11 -11.75 -6.02 22.64
N GLN A 12 -12.66 -6.67 21.90
CA GLN A 12 -13.28 -7.91 22.36
C GLN A 12 -12.23 -9.04 22.42
N PRO A 13 -12.13 -9.82 23.52
CA PRO A 13 -11.32 -11.03 23.55
C PRO A 13 -11.88 -12.07 22.57
N PHE A 14 -11.01 -12.60 21.71
CA PHE A 14 -11.36 -13.63 20.74
C PHE A 14 -11.89 -14.89 21.44
N VAL A 15 -13.16 -15.25 21.21
CA VAL A 15 -13.78 -16.47 21.78
C VAL A 15 -14.09 -17.57 20.76
N SER A 16 -13.88 -17.35 19.47
CA SER A 16 -13.92 -18.41 18.45
C SER A 16 -13.18 -17.98 17.19
N ALA A 17 -12.72 -18.95 16.38
CA ALA A 17 -11.79 -18.83 15.27
C ALA A 17 -12.29 -18.02 14.05
N GLY A 18 -12.57 -16.72 14.23
CA GLY A 18 -12.89 -15.75 13.18
C GLY A 18 -11.76 -14.73 12.94
N ASN A 19 -11.67 -14.23 11.72
CA ASN A 19 -10.49 -13.72 11.03
C ASN A 19 -9.72 -12.53 11.67
N PRO A 20 -8.38 -12.47 11.55
CA PRO A 20 -7.56 -11.37 12.08
C PRO A 20 -7.58 -10.15 11.16
N ASN A 21 -8.50 -9.19 11.36
CA ASN A 21 -8.49 -7.91 10.61
C ASN A 21 -9.02 -6.71 11.43
N PHE A 22 -8.77 -6.69 12.74
CA PHE A 22 -9.18 -5.58 13.61
C PHE A 22 -8.23 -4.38 13.59
N ILE A 23 -7.11 -4.48 12.87
CA ILE A 23 -6.13 -3.41 12.78
C ILE A 23 -5.72 -3.22 11.32
N SER A 24 -5.49 -1.98 10.94
CA SER A 24 -4.96 -1.60 9.63
C SER A 24 -3.98 -0.45 9.81
N ARG A 25 -3.03 -0.31 8.88
CA ARG A 25 -2.10 0.81 8.87
C ARG A 25 -2.45 1.71 7.70
N ASP A 26 -2.54 3.01 7.95
CA ASP A 26 -2.76 3.98 6.88
C ASP A 26 -1.45 4.48 6.24
N LEU A 27 -1.60 5.24 5.16
CA LEU A 27 -0.50 5.85 4.40
C LEU A 27 0.20 6.97 5.19
N GLU A 28 -0.38 7.43 6.30
CA GLU A 28 0.24 8.33 7.27
C GLU A 28 0.98 7.58 8.38
N GLN A 29 1.12 6.26 8.24
CA GLN A 29 1.79 5.36 9.19
C GLN A 29 1.11 5.24 10.56
N GLN A 30 -0.16 5.64 10.65
CA GLN A 30 -0.97 5.51 11.85
C GLN A 30 -1.75 4.20 11.83
N VAL A 31 -2.12 3.72 13.01
CA VAL A 31 -2.75 2.41 13.18
C VAL A 31 -4.24 2.61 13.44
N TRP A 32 -5.06 2.23 12.48
CA TRP A 32 -6.50 2.11 12.64
C TRP A 32 -6.83 0.80 13.33
N PHE A 33 -7.87 0.81 14.17
CA PHE A 33 -8.37 -0.38 14.81
C PHE A 33 -9.87 -0.28 15.12
N SER A 34 -10.54 -1.43 15.18
CA SER A 34 -11.96 -1.53 15.55
C SER A 34 -12.12 -1.89 17.02
N GLU A 35 -12.93 -1.15 17.75
CA GLU A 35 -13.28 -1.43 19.15
C GLU A 35 -14.69 -2.01 19.22
N THR A 36 -14.78 -3.31 18.93
CA THR A 36 -16.06 -4.02 18.83
C THR A 36 -16.90 -3.92 20.11
N ALA A 37 -16.28 -3.87 21.29
CA ALA A 37 -16.97 -3.85 22.58
C ALA A 37 -17.65 -2.51 22.88
N SER A 38 -16.96 -1.41 22.55
CA SER A 38 -17.41 -0.06 22.83
C SER A 38 -18.19 0.56 21.66
N ASN A 39 -18.25 -0.12 20.51
CA ASN A 39 -18.84 0.36 19.27
C ASN A 39 -18.11 1.60 18.72
N GLU A 40 -16.78 1.53 18.69
CA GLU A 40 -15.92 2.64 18.30
C GLU A 40 -14.92 2.19 17.25
N VAL A 41 -14.38 3.17 16.52
CA VAL A 41 -13.24 2.98 15.62
C VAL A 41 -12.14 3.89 16.13
N GLY A 42 -10.97 3.32 16.39
CA GLY A 42 -9.82 4.05 16.90
C GLY A 42 -8.73 4.23 15.85
N ARG A 43 -7.93 5.28 16.02
CA ARG A 43 -6.73 5.54 15.24
C ARG A 43 -5.60 6.00 16.16
N LEU A 44 -4.52 5.25 16.22
CA LEU A 44 -3.34 5.55 17.03
C LEU A 44 -2.25 6.17 16.16
N ASN A 45 -1.76 7.34 16.57
CA ASN A 45 -0.47 7.85 16.14
C ASN A 45 0.63 7.31 17.07
N PRO A 46 1.45 6.32 16.64
CA PRO A 46 2.46 5.71 17.51
C PRO A 46 3.67 6.61 17.77
N VAL A 47 3.84 7.71 17.02
CA VAL A 47 4.93 8.68 17.23
C VAL A 47 4.56 9.65 18.34
N THR A 48 3.32 10.16 18.33
CA THR A 48 2.84 11.12 19.33
C THR A 48 2.15 10.46 20.52
N ASN A 49 1.84 9.16 20.42
CA ASN A 49 1.07 8.39 21.40
C ASN A 49 -0.33 8.98 21.66
N VAL A 50 -0.97 9.47 20.60
CA VAL A 50 -2.31 10.05 20.66
C VAL A 50 -3.28 9.12 19.94
N PHE A 51 -4.40 8.83 20.60
CA PHE A 51 -5.55 8.16 20.02
C PHE A 51 -6.56 9.17 19.50
N GLU A 52 -7.14 8.88 18.34
CA GLU A 52 -8.37 9.49 17.84
C GLU A 52 -9.46 8.41 17.89
N GLU A 53 -10.46 8.59 18.74
CA GLU A 53 -11.60 7.67 18.91
C GLU A 53 -12.82 8.26 18.22
N PHE A 54 -13.35 7.51 17.25
CA PHE A 54 -14.53 7.87 16.49
C PHE A 54 -15.72 7.07 17.00
N THR A 55 -16.61 7.77 17.71
CA THR A 55 -17.83 7.20 18.29
C THR A 55 -19.05 7.95 17.77
N LYS A 56 -20.13 7.22 17.46
CA LYS A 56 -21.44 7.81 17.16
C LYS A 56 -22.56 6.82 17.42
N ALA A 57 -23.74 7.33 17.78
CA ALA A 57 -24.99 6.57 17.79
C ALA A 57 -25.15 5.76 16.49
N GLY A 58 -25.19 4.44 16.64
CA GLY A 58 -25.45 3.49 15.56
C GLY A 58 -24.24 2.76 14.98
N ILE A 59 -22.99 3.06 15.40
CA ILE A 59 -21.91 2.09 15.18
C ILE A 59 -22.28 0.85 16.01
N ASN A 60 -22.18 -0.34 15.45
CA ASN A 60 -22.62 -1.57 16.11
C ASN A 60 -21.72 -2.75 15.74
N GLY A 61 -20.83 -3.10 16.66
CA GLY A 61 -19.89 -4.21 16.52
C GLY A 61 -18.98 -4.08 15.30
N PRO A 62 -18.17 -3.01 15.18
CA PRO A 62 -17.20 -2.89 14.10
C PRO A 62 -16.19 -4.04 14.19
N GLN A 63 -15.84 -4.59 13.02
CA GLN A 63 -14.93 -5.73 12.90
C GLN A 63 -13.79 -5.44 11.91
N ALA A 64 -13.84 -5.98 10.69
CA ALA A 64 -12.75 -5.81 9.74
C ALA A 64 -12.59 -4.33 9.39
N ILE A 65 -11.35 -3.84 9.37
CA ILE A 65 -11.05 -2.44 9.04
C ILE A 65 -9.95 -2.34 7.98
N ALA A 66 -10.14 -1.42 7.04
CA ALA A 66 -9.15 -1.00 6.06
C ALA A 66 -9.12 0.52 5.97
N SER A 67 -8.04 1.09 5.44
CA SER A 67 -7.94 2.54 5.25
C SER A 67 -7.43 2.88 3.85
N SER A 68 -7.79 4.06 3.36
CA SER A 68 -7.26 4.61 2.11
C SER A 68 -7.29 6.13 2.11
N GLY A 69 -6.44 6.75 1.30
CA GLY A 69 -6.29 8.21 1.26
C GLY A 69 -5.34 8.76 2.32
N ILE A 70 -5.28 10.09 2.38
CA ILE A 70 -4.43 10.86 3.30
C ILE A 70 -5.13 12.17 3.69
N GLY A 71 -4.72 12.75 4.81
CA GLY A 71 -5.13 14.07 5.28
C GLY A 71 -6.65 14.17 5.44
N PRO A 72 -7.28 15.25 4.92
CA PRO A 72 -8.73 15.41 4.95
C PRO A 72 -9.51 14.30 4.21
N LEU A 73 -8.89 13.68 3.19
CA LEU A 73 -9.51 12.64 2.37
C LEU A 73 -9.23 11.22 2.91
N LEU A 74 -8.56 11.09 4.06
CA LEU A 74 -8.34 9.79 4.69
C LEU A 74 -9.68 9.16 5.06
N GLN A 75 -9.91 7.95 4.57
CA GLN A 75 -11.10 7.15 4.83
C GLN A 75 -10.73 5.86 5.54
N ALA A 76 -11.58 5.48 6.51
CA ALA A 76 -11.59 4.14 7.08
C ALA A 76 -12.85 3.41 6.60
N PHE A 77 -12.67 2.21 6.06
CA PHE A 77 -13.73 1.28 5.71
C PHE A 77 -13.81 0.25 6.81
N PHE A 78 -14.98 -0.01 7.37
CA PHE A 78 -15.15 -1.08 8.35
C PHE A 78 -16.47 -1.83 8.20
N THR A 79 -16.47 -3.11 8.54
CA THR A 79 -17.69 -3.93 8.56
C THR A 79 -18.33 -3.96 9.95
N GLU A 80 -19.64 -4.10 9.97
CA GLU A 80 -20.45 -4.16 11.18
C GLU A 80 -21.31 -5.42 11.13
N SER A 81 -20.82 -6.50 11.74
CA SER A 81 -21.44 -7.84 11.64
C SER A 81 -22.85 -7.90 12.26
N PRO A 82 -23.10 -7.40 13.49
CA PRO A 82 -24.46 -7.36 14.04
C PRO A 82 -25.43 -6.49 13.23
N GLY A 83 -24.91 -5.52 12.48
CA GLY A 83 -25.67 -4.61 11.64
C GLY A 83 -25.85 -5.05 10.20
N ASN A 84 -25.13 -6.09 9.74
CA ASN A 84 -25.02 -6.47 8.33
C ASN A 84 -24.75 -5.25 7.44
N GLN A 85 -23.70 -4.50 7.77
CA GLN A 85 -23.39 -3.23 7.13
C GLN A 85 -21.90 -3.09 6.81
N VAL A 86 -21.64 -2.29 5.78
CA VAL A 86 -20.32 -1.75 5.46
C VAL A 86 -20.38 -0.24 5.65
N SER A 87 -19.38 0.31 6.33
CA SER A 87 -19.36 1.70 6.76
C SER A 87 -18.10 2.41 6.25
N VAL A 88 -18.27 3.66 5.80
CA VAL A 88 -17.18 4.54 5.32
C VAL A 88 -17.10 5.75 6.23
N LEU A 89 -16.02 5.86 7.00
CA LEU A 89 -15.70 7.04 7.81
C LEU A 89 -14.72 7.92 7.04
N THR A 90 -15.08 9.19 6.83
CA THR A 90 -14.18 10.18 6.23
C THR A 90 -13.65 11.15 7.29
N ARG A 91 -12.34 11.20 7.47
CA ARG A 91 -11.71 11.90 8.61
C ARG A 91 -12.04 13.40 8.67
N ALA A 92 -12.15 14.09 7.53
CA ALA A 92 -12.47 15.52 7.52
C ALA A 92 -13.88 15.88 8.01
N VAL A 93 -14.81 14.93 7.98
CA VAL A 93 -16.21 15.15 8.34
C VAL A 93 -16.60 14.47 9.66
N ALA A 94 -15.73 13.58 10.18
CA ALA A 94 -15.87 13.02 11.51
C ALA A 94 -15.14 13.89 12.56
N THR A 95 -15.66 13.96 13.79
CA THR A 95 -15.01 14.65 14.90
C THR A 95 -14.58 13.62 15.95
N PRO A 96 -13.28 13.30 16.05
CA PRO A 96 -12.82 12.32 17.03
C PRO A 96 -12.72 12.92 18.43
N VAL A 97 -12.80 12.05 19.43
CA VAL A 97 -12.27 12.34 20.77
C VAL A 97 -10.78 12.01 20.76
N THR A 98 -9.94 12.94 21.20
CA THR A 98 -8.48 12.73 21.20
C THR A 98 -7.96 12.44 22.60
N THR A 99 -7.27 11.31 22.77
CA THR A 99 -6.80 10.85 24.07
C THR A 99 -5.28 10.55 24.00
N PRO A 100 -4.41 11.35 24.66
CA PRO A 100 -3.01 11.00 24.79
C PRO A 100 -2.83 9.85 25.80
N VAL A 101 -2.08 8.82 25.43
CA VAL A 101 -1.81 7.66 26.30
C VAL A 101 -0.32 7.35 26.30
N ALA A 102 0.31 7.40 27.46
CA ALA A 102 1.73 7.03 27.57
C ALA A 102 1.90 5.50 27.36
N PRO A 103 2.79 5.06 26.46
CA PRO A 103 3.02 3.64 26.26
C PRO A 103 3.87 3.05 27.39
N THR A 104 3.69 1.75 27.62
CA THR A 104 4.61 0.92 28.40
C THR A 104 5.57 0.21 27.47
N VAL A 105 6.86 0.19 27.81
CA VAL A 105 7.92 -0.47 27.02
C VAL A 105 8.51 -1.61 27.82
N GLU A 106 8.53 -2.80 27.22
CA GLU A 106 9.07 -4.02 27.82
C GLU A 106 10.00 -4.75 26.84
N THR A 107 11.04 -5.40 27.34
CA THR A 107 11.92 -6.25 26.54
C THR A 107 11.42 -7.69 26.62
N ILE A 108 11.12 -8.28 25.46
CA ILE A 108 10.74 -9.70 25.38
C ILE A 108 11.91 -10.45 24.76
N THR A 109 12.37 -11.50 25.43
CA THR A 109 13.37 -12.41 24.87
C THR A 109 12.68 -13.36 23.90
N PRO A 110 13.04 -13.38 22.60
CA PRO A 110 12.40 -14.28 21.66
C PRO A 110 12.69 -15.73 22.04
N VAL A 111 11.66 -16.58 21.95
CA VAL A 111 11.79 -18.03 22.09
C VAL A 111 11.68 -18.64 20.71
N THR A 112 12.62 -19.52 20.35
CA THR A 112 12.56 -20.25 19.09
C THR A 112 11.61 -21.43 19.22
N SER A 113 10.62 -21.49 18.33
CA SER A 113 9.83 -22.69 18.06
C SER A 113 10.11 -23.15 16.64
N PHE A 114 10.02 -24.46 16.42
CA PHE A 114 10.13 -25.06 15.09
C PHE A 114 8.74 -25.52 14.66
N ALA A 115 8.33 -25.13 13.45
CA ALA A 115 7.18 -25.71 12.77
C ALA A 115 7.71 -26.68 11.72
N THR A 116 7.14 -27.88 11.66
CA THR A 116 7.42 -28.82 10.57
C THR A 116 6.37 -28.59 9.49
N PRO A 117 6.74 -28.14 8.28
CA PRO A 117 5.82 -28.07 7.16
C PRO A 117 5.29 -29.48 6.88
N VAL A 118 4.00 -29.59 6.61
CA VAL A 118 3.39 -30.84 6.15
C VAL A 118 2.81 -30.57 4.78
N ASP A 119 3.28 -31.30 3.77
CA ASP A 119 2.71 -31.24 2.45
C ASP A 119 1.28 -31.81 2.49
N PHE A 120 0.35 -31.06 1.92
CA PHE A 120 -0.99 -31.55 1.64
C PHE A 120 -1.32 -31.24 0.19
N ALA A 121 -1.98 -32.17 -0.49
CA ALA A 121 -2.51 -31.93 -1.82
C ALA A 121 -3.94 -31.40 -1.66
N PRO A 122 -4.21 -30.11 -1.89
CA PRO A 122 -5.58 -29.61 -1.86
C PRO A 122 -6.36 -30.23 -3.02
N THR A 123 -7.62 -30.59 -2.77
CA THR A 123 -8.55 -30.88 -3.86
C THR A 123 -9.01 -29.55 -4.42
N VAL A 124 -8.75 -29.31 -5.71
CA VAL A 124 -9.23 -28.10 -6.38
C VAL A 124 -10.75 -28.20 -6.55
N LEU A 125 -11.48 -27.34 -5.86
CA LEU A 125 -12.92 -27.16 -6.04
C LEU A 125 -13.13 -25.94 -6.93
N THR A 126 -13.83 -26.13 -8.04
CA THR A 126 -14.22 -25.03 -8.93
C THR A 126 -15.72 -24.82 -8.80
N THR A 127 -16.12 -23.63 -8.35
CA THR A 127 -17.53 -23.22 -8.32
C THR A 127 -17.71 -21.97 -9.17
N THR A 128 -18.79 -21.91 -9.93
CA THR A 128 -19.16 -20.72 -10.70
C THR A 128 -20.09 -19.88 -9.86
N ILE A 129 -19.60 -18.75 -9.36
CA ILE A 129 -20.41 -17.77 -8.64
C ILE A 129 -20.94 -16.77 -9.66
N THR A 130 -22.27 -16.64 -9.75
CA THR A 130 -22.89 -15.56 -10.54
C THR A 130 -23.11 -14.37 -9.62
N PRO A 131 -22.46 -13.22 -9.85
CA PRO A 131 -22.61 -12.05 -8.99
C PRO A 131 -24.04 -11.49 -9.07
N VAL A 132 -24.60 -11.15 -7.91
CA VAL A 132 -25.89 -10.47 -7.82
C VAL A 132 -25.65 -8.99 -7.50
N MET A 133 -26.04 -8.11 -8.42
CA MET A 133 -25.93 -6.67 -8.24
C MET A 133 -27.15 -6.11 -7.53
N THR A 134 -26.93 -5.30 -6.50
CA THR A 134 -27.99 -4.63 -5.73
C THR A 134 -27.55 -3.22 -5.37
N THR A 135 -28.53 -2.33 -5.23
CA THR A 135 -28.30 -0.94 -4.84
C THR A 135 -28.82 -0.73 -3.43
N SER A 136 -27.97 -0.18 -2.56
CA SER A 136 -28.35 0.26 -1.22
C SER A 136 -28.05 1.76 -1.06
N THR A 137 -28.75 2.41 -0.15
CA THR A 137 -28.56 3.84 0.14
C THR A 137 -27.88 4.00 1.49
N SER A 138 -27.05 5.04 1.63
CA SER A 138 -26.51 5.42 2.95
C SER A 138 -27.67 5.73 3.89
N THR A 139 -27.61 5.21 5.10
CA THR A 139 -28.61 5.48 6.14
C THR A 139 -28.23 6.65 7.05
N ASP A 140 -27.05 7.27 6.87
CA ASP A 140 -26.55 8.34 7.76
C ASP A 140 -25.55 9.28 7.04
N PRO A 141 -25.90 10.56 6.78
CA PRO A 141 -25.03 11.51 6.07
C PRO A 141 -23.99 12.22 6.98
N SER A 142 -23.73 11.72 8.19
CA SER A 142 -22.91 12.42 9.22
C SER A 142 -21.39 12.23 9.13
N GLY A 143 -20.88 11.74 8.00
CA GLY A 143 -19.45 11.44 7.83
C GLY A 143 -19.05 10.01 8.20
N ILE A 144 -20.01 9.19 8.63
CA ILE A 144 -19.95 7.72 8.61
C ILE A 144 -21.14 7.23 7.79
N ASP A 145 -20.91 7.00 6.50
CA ASP A 145 -21.95 6.50 5.60
C ASP A 145 -22.07 4.99 5.77
N ARG A 146 -23.27 4.51 6.12
CA ARG A 146 -23.54 3.07 6.35
C ARG A 146 -24.41 2.48 5.26
N PHE A 147 -23.96 1.36 4.70
CA PHE A 147 -24.60 0.69 3.58
C PHE A 147 -24.99 -0.73 3.99
N PRO A 148 -26.29 -1.06 4.03
CA PRO A 148 -26.74 -2.42 4.24
C PRO A 148 -26.25 -3.35 3.13
N ILE A 149 -25.79 -4.54 3.50
CA ILE A 149 -25.54 -5.61 2.53
C ILE A 149 -26.88 -6.22 2.05
N PRO A 150 -26.89 -6.92 0.90
CA PRO A 150 -28.13 -7.37 0.28
C PRO A 150 -28.83 -8.46 1.11
N PRO A 151 -30.19 -8.50 1.12
CA PRO A 151 -30.94 -9.56 1.80
C PRO A 151 -30.52 -10.96 1.34
N GLY A 152 -30.38 -11.90 2.29
CA GLY A 152 -29.91 -13.27 2.03
C GLY A 152 -28.40 -13.46 2.13
N THR A 153 -27.66 -12.40 2.48
CA THR A 153 -26.24 -12.45 2.86
C THR A 153 -26.10 -11.89 4.28
N ASN A 154 -25.14 -12.41 5.05
CA ASN A 154 -24.92 -12.01 6.44
C ASN A 154 -23.41 -11.92 6.75
N GLU A 155 -23.06 -11.16 7.78
CA GLU A 155 -21.72 -11.13 8.38
C GLU A 155 -20.62 -10.67 7.42
N PRO A 156 -20.66 -9.42 6.92
CA PRO A 156 -19.56 -8.88 6.11
C PRO A 156 -18.30 -8.79 6.97
N THR A 157 -17.17 -9.24 6.43
CA THR A 157 -15.87 -9.31 7.11
C THR A 157 -14.75 -8.73 6.23
N GLY A 158 -13.56 -9.33 6.26
CA GLY A 158 -12.31 -8.94 5.59
C GLY A 158 -12.48 -7.95 4.44
N MET A 159 -11.74 -6.85 4.48
CA MET A 159 -11.95 -5.72 3.60
C MET A 159 -10.65 -5.19 3.04
N THR A 160 -10.69 -4.76 1.79
CA THR A 160 -9.56 -4.12 1.11
C THR A 160 -9.57 -2.62 1.36
N ARG A 161 -8.42 -1.98 1.13
CA ARG A 161 -8.40 -0.55 0.78
C ARG A 161 -9.13 -0.31 -0.55
N VAL A 162 -9.18 0.94 -0.99
CA VAL A 162 -9.65 1.28 -2.34
C VAL A 162 -8.74 0.61 -3.38
N VAL A 163 -9.36 -0.17 -4.27
CA VAL A 163 -8.66 -0.91 -5.34
C VAL A 163 -8.84 -0.21 -6.69
N PHE A 164 -10.04 0.27 -6.97
CA PHE A 164 -10.38 1.10 -8.13
C PHE A 164 -11.11 2.35 -7.66
N PRO A 165 -11.20 3.42 -8.48
CA PRO A 165 -12.03 4.56 -8.14
C PRO A 165 -13.41 4.11 -7.66
N GLN A 166 -13.82 4.66 -6.51
CA GLN A 166 -15.09 4.39 -5.87
C GLN A 166 -15.36 2.92 -5.47
N THR A 167 -14.33 2.07 -5.38
CA THR A 167 -14.50 0.61 -5.22
C THR A 167 -13.61 0.03 -4.13
N VAL A 168 -14.22 -0.69 -3.20
CA VAL A 168 -13.55 -1.60 -2.24
C VAL A 168 -14.15 -3.00 -2.37
N PHE A 169 -13.41 -4.01 -1.92
CA PHE A 169 -13.86 -5.39 -1.89
C PHE A 169 -13.85 -5.91 -0.47
N GLY A 170 -14.65 -6.95 -0.22
CA GLY A 170 -14.54 -7.72 0.99
C GLY A 170 -15.09 -9.13 0.86
N SER A 171 -15.13 -9.83 1.98
CA SER A 171 -15.65 -11.20 2.08
C SER A 171 -16.79 -11.31 3.09
N MET A 172 -17.51 -12.43 3.03
CA MET A 172 -18.63 -12.74 3.92
C MET A 172 -18.24 -13.90 4.84
N GLU A 173 -18.38 -13.71 6.14
CA GLU A 173 -18.08 -14.75 7.13
C GLU A 173 -19.05 -15.93 6.95
N GLY A 174 -18.55 -17.15 7.18
CA GLY A 174 -19.36 -18.37 7.06
C GLY A 174 -19.78 -18.76 5.64
N SER A 175 -19.22 -18.12 4.58
CA SER A 175 -19.49 -18.49 3.18
C SER A 175 -18.28 -18.29 2.26
N ASP A 176 -18.35 -18.81 1.03
CA ASP A 176 -17.33 -18.62 -0.01
C ASP A 176 -17.59 -17.36 -0.88
N HIS A 177 -18.42 -16.43 -0.39
CA HIS A 177 -18.79 -15.24 -1.13
C HIS A 177 -17.86 -14.06 -0.84
N VAL A 178 -17.56 -13.31 -1.90
CA VAL A 178 -16.94 -11.98 -1.86
C VAL A 178 -17.95 -10.93 -2.31
N PHE A 179 -17.78 -9.70 -1.83
CA PHE A 179 -18.58 -8.57 -2.27
C PHE A 179 -17.68 -7.48 -2.87
N GLN A 180 -18.23 -6.82 -3.88
CA GLN A 180 -17.71 -5.57 -4.41
C GLN A 180 -18.62 -4.45 -3.92
N PHE A 181 -18.05 -3.48 -3.21
CA PHE A 181 -18.78 -2.31 -2.75
C PHE A 181 -18.35 -1.09 -3.56
N GLN A 182 -19.31 -0.53 -4.31
CA GLN A 182 -19.11 0.67 -5.13
C GLN A 182 -19.96 1.82 -4.59
N SER A 183 -19.32 2.96 -4.35
CA SER A 183 -20.03 4.15 -3.87
C SER A 183 -19.26 5.43 -4.22
N PRO A 184 -19.96 6.50 -4.67
CA PRO A 184 -19.36 7.82 -4.83
C PRO A 184 -18.75 8.40 -3.57
N ALA A 185 -19.14 7.90 -2.39
CA ALA A 185 -18.53 8.28 -1.12
C ALA A 185 -17.09 7.77 -0.98
N ILE A 186 -16.70 6.75 -1.76
CA ILE A 186 -15.35 6.18 -1.73
C ILE A 186 -14.44 7.05 -2.60
N VAL A 187 -13.47 7.68 -1.95
CA VAL A 187 -12.50 8.58 -2.59
C VAL A 187 -11.24 7.78 -2.89
N ALA A 188 -10.80 7.82 -4.15
CA ALA A 188 -9.53 7.22 -4.51
C ALA A 188 -8.39 7.97 -3.78
N PRO A 189 -7.37 7.25 -3.29
CA PRO A 189 -6.19 7.90 -2.75
C PRO A 189 -5.59 8.85 -3.81
N PRO A 190 -5.01 10.00 -3.42
CA PRO A 190 -4.34 10.87 -4.36
C PRO A 190 -3.32 10.11 -5.21
N ILE A 191 -3.18 10.47 -6.48
CA ILE A 191 -2.17 9.87 -7.35
C ILE A 191 -0.79 10.07 -6.70
N GLY A 192 -0.06 8.97 -6.47
CA GLY A 192 1.23 8.97 -5.77
C GLY A 192 1.14 8.90 -4.23
N ALA A 193 -0.02 8.58 -3.65
CA ALA A 193 -0.21 8.52 -2.19
C ALA A 193 0.46 7.32 -1.50
N GLU A 194 0.78 6.30 -2.28
CA GLU A 194 1.23 4.99 -1.84
C GLU A 194 2.75 4.94 -1.59
N ALA A 195 3.19 4.00 -0.75
CA ALA A 195 4.62 3.70 -0.63
C ALA A 195 5.12 3.18 -1.98
N GLU A 196 6.13 3.82 -2.56
CA GLU A 196 6.69 3.40 -3.84
C GLU A 196 8.07 2.82 -3.60
N LYS A 197 8.37 1.69 -4.23
CA LYS A 197 9.70 1.14 -4.24
C LYS A 197 9.98 0.53 -5.60
N VAL A 198 11.14 0.87 -6.14
CA VAL A 198 11.65 0.29 -7.37
C VAL A 198 13.11 -0.12 -7.14
N THR A 199 13.41 -1.34 -7.52
CA THR A 199 14.77 -1.88 -7.44
C THR A 199 15.16 -2.42 -8.79
N GLY A 200 16.46 -2.40 -9.08
CA GLY A 200 16.89 -2.98 -10.34
C GLY A 200 18.38 -2.99 -10.49
N GLY A 201 18.85 -3.87 -11.36
CA GLY A 201 20.23 -3.92 -11.75
C GLY A 201 20.38 -4.73 -13.02
N GLY A 202 21.33 -4.33 -13.86
CA GLY A 202 21.49 -4.97 -15.16
C GLY A 202 22.37 -4.18 -16.10
N PHE A 203 22.27 -4.55 -17.37
CA PHE A 203 22.97 -3.85 -18.43
C PHE A 203 22.19 -3.87 -19.74
N TYR A 204 22.42 -2.84 -20.54
CA TYR A 204 21.99 -2.77 -21.94
C TYR A 204 23.21 -2.45 -22.83
N LEU A 205 23.07 -2.71 -24.13
CA LEU A 205 24.11 -2.38 -25.10
C LEU A 205 23.92 -0.94 -25.59
N VAL A 206 24.93 -0.09 -25.38
CA VAL A 206 24.98 1.28 -25.92
C VAL A 206 25.40 1.22 -27.39
N THR A 207 26.33 0.33 -27.70
CA THR A 207 26.76 -0.03 -29.06
C THR A 207 26.83 -1.56 -29.17
N PRO A 208 27.03 -2.14 -30.36
CA PRO A 208 27.10 -3.61 -30.50
C PRO A 208 28.19 -4.30 -29.66
N THR A 209 29.21 -3.56 -29.21
CA THR A 209 30.35 -4.11 -28.44
C THR A 209 30.53 -3.50 -27.06
N LYS A 210 29.76 -2.46 -26.70
CA LYS A 210 29.90 -1.78 -25.42
C LYS A 210 28.56 -1.66 -24.70
N ALA A 211 28.60 -1.92 -23.41
CA ALA A 211 27.44 -1.89 -22.53
C ALA A 211 27.43 -0.67 -21.62
N ALA A 212 26.28 -0.39 -21.03
CA ALA A 212 26.17 0.40 -19.83
C ALA A 212 25.56 -0.47 -18.72
N HIS A 213 26.14 -0.41 -17.54
CA HIS A 213 25.72 -1.16 -16.36
C HIS A 213 25.08 -0.22 -15.36
N PHE A 214 24.11 -0.72 -14.62
CA PHE A 214 23.48 0.04 -13.54
C PHE A 214 23.03 -0.86 -12.40
N GLY A 215 22.88 -0.25 -11.23
CA GLY A 215 22.22 -0.83 -10.07
C GLY A 215 21.56 0.29 -9.27
N PHE A 216 20.35 0.07 -8.78
CA PHE A 216 19.64 1.05 -7.98
C PHE A 216 18.63 0.42 -7.01
N ASN A 217 18.33 1.17 -5.96
CA ASN A 217 17.22 0.93 -5.05
C ASN A 217 16.67 2.31 -4.67
N VAL A 218 15.45 2.62 -5.09
CA VAL A 218 14.81 3.91 -4.83
C VAL A 218 13.44 3.68 -4.24
N GLN A 219 13.14 4.35 -3.14
CA GLN A 219 11.89 4.18 -2.44
C GLN A 219 11.42 5.47 -1.78
N ARG A 220 10.12 5.50 -1.53
CA ARG A 220 9.47 6.49 -0.70
C ARG A 220 8.43 5.78 0.15
N GLN A 221 8.50 5.98 1.47
CA GLN A 221 7.62 5.25 2.42
C GLN A 221 6.21 5.83 2.50
N THR A 222 6.01 7.08 2.11
CA THR A 222 4.72 7.79 2.14
C THR A 222 4.63 8.79 0.99
N ALA A 223 3.44 9.10 0.49
CA ALA A 223 3.19 10.07 -0.58
C ALA A 223 4.07 11.33 -0.61
N SER A 224 4.22 11.96 0.56
CA SER A 224 4.92 13.23 0.76
C SER A 224 6.25 13.04 1.49
N GLY A 225 6.63 11.80 1.77
CA GLY A 225 7.87 11.45 2.44
C GLY A 225 9.09 11.69 1.56
N PRO A 226 10.28 11.84 2.16
CA PRO A 226 11.52 11.95 1.41
C PRO A 226 11.72 10.71 0.54
N VAL A 227 12.21 10.92 -0.68
CA VAL A 227 12.67 9.83 -1.53
C VAL A 227 14.09 9.48 -1.08
N THR A 228 14.31 8.20 -0.86
CA THR A 228 15.60 7.67 -0.41
C THR A 228 16.04 6.59 -1.38
N GLY A 229 17.35 6.46 -1.57
CA GLY A 229 17.85 5.44 -2.46
C GLY A 229 19.30 5.64 -2.81
N GLU A 230 19.74 4.83 -3.76
CA GLU A 230 21.07 4.86 -4.33
C GLU A 230 20.99 4.39 -5.78
N LEU A 231 21.83 4.98 -6.63
CA LEU A 231 22.02 4.51 -8.01
C LEU A 231 23.50 4.58 -8.37
N GLU A 232 24.02 3.49 -8.91
CA GLU A 232 25.30 3.41 -9.60
C GLU A 232 25.07 3.16 -11.08
N TYR A 233 25.77 3.89 -11.94
CA TYR A 233 25.70 3.74 -13.39
C TYR A 233 27.09 3.89 -14.01
N HIS A 234 27.44 2.99 -14.92
CA HIS A 234 28.71 3.03 -15.65
C HIS A 234 28.51 2.76 -17.14
N ASN A 235 28.84 3.75 -17.96
CA ASN A 235 28.77 3.66 -19.42
C ASN A 235 30.17 3.37 -19.99
N PHE A 236 30.37 2.16 -20.53
CA PHE A 236 31.67 1.78 -21.10
C PHE A 236 31.93 2.41 -22.49
N ASP A 237 30.92 3.01 -23.12
CA ASP A 237 31.11 3.74 -24.38
C ASP A 237 31.70 5.12 -24.16
N THR A 238 31.06 5.93 -23.32
CA THR A 238 31.47 7.31 -23.01
C THR A 238 32.48 7.39 -21.87
N GLY A 239 32.56 6.35 -21.02
CA GLY A 239 33.38 6.33 -19.81
C GLY A 239 32.71 7.01 -18.60
N ASP A 240 31.42 7.36 -18.71
CA ASP A 240 30.70 8.01 -17.61
C ASP A 240 30.50 7.05 -16.43
N ASN A 241 30.92 7.46 -15.23
CA ASN A 241 30.65 6.78 -13.98
C ASN A 241 29.82 7.69 -13.06
N ILE A 242 28.56 7.36 -12.82
CA ILE A 242 27.59 8.19 -12.11
C ILE A 242 27.17 7.48 -10.82
N HIS A 243 27.23 8.21 -9.70
CA HIS A 243 26.71 7.78 -8.41
C HIS A 243 25.71 8.82 -7.89
N LEU A 244 24.45 8.43 -7.74
CA LEU A 244 23.39 9.24 -7.16
C LEU A 244 23.07 8.75 -5.75
N SER A 245 23.12 9.65 -4.77
CA SER A 245 22.95 9.35 -3.35
C SER A 245 21.79 10.12 -2.70
N GLU A 246 21.22 11.09 -3.40
CA GLU A 246 20.08 11.89 -2.95
C GLU A 246 19.00 11.86 -4.03
N PHE A 247 17.72 11.78 -3.63
CA PHE A 247 16.60 11.64 -4.56
C PHE A 247 15.50 12.65 -4.26
N THR A 248 14.99 13.29 -5.32
CA THR A 248 14.00 14.37 -5.20
C THR A 248 12.61 13.95 -5.66
N SER A 249 12.51 12.92 -6.50
CA SER A 249 11.23 12.40 -6.98
C SER A 249 11.32 10.89 -7.22
N LEU A 250 10.18 10.24 -6.99
CA LEU A 250 9.84 8.90 -7.43
C LEU A 250 8.36 8.94 -7.80
N THR A 251 8.00 8.35 -8.94
CA THR A 251 6.60 8.22 -9.37
C THR A 251 6.50 6.96 -10.18
N CYS A 252 5.60 6.07 -9.79
CA CYS A 252 5.35 4.83 -10.50
C CYS A 252 3.93 4.78 -11.06
N THR A 253 3.81 4.44 -12.33
CA THR A 253 2.57 4.49 -13.11
C THR A 253 2.30 3.15 -13.78
N ASP A 254 1.01 2.87 -13.96
CA ASP A 254 0.52 1.85 -14.89
C ASP A 254 0.36 2.50 -16.28
N THR A 255 1.17 2.07 -17.24
CA THR A 255 1.18 2.58 -18.60
C THR A 255 0.29 1.79 -19.57
N ASN A 256 -0.17 0.61 -19.15
CA ASN A 256 -0.91 -0.33 -19.99
C ASN A 256 -2.40 -0.45 -19.61
N GLY A 257 -2.78 0.05 -18.44
CA GLY A 257 -4.15 0.16 -17.94
C GLY A 257 -4.68 -1.10 -17.23
N ASP A 258 -3.82 -2.04 -16.84
CA ASP A 258 -4.19 -3.29 -16.16
C ASP A 258 -4.29 -3.19 -14.62
N GLY A 259 -3.97 -2.02 -14.06
CA GLY A 259 -3.97 -1.75 -12.63
C GLY A 259 -2.66 -2.10 -11.92
N VAL A 260 -1.63 -2.55 -12.64
CA VAL A 260 -0.30 -2.88 -12.13
C VAL A 260 0.70 -1.83 -12.61
N LYS A 261 1.48 -1.25 -11.69
CA LYS A 261 2.51 -0.27 -12.06
C LYS A 261 3.64 -0.98 -12.81
N ASP A 262 3.89 -0.58 -14.05
CA ASP A 262 4.89 -1.16 -14.94
C ASP A 262 6.00 -0.17 -15.33
N ARG A 263 5.86 1.10 -14.94
CA ARG A 263 6.88 2.15 -15.15
C ARG A 263 7.15 2.91 -13.86
N CYS A 264 8.42 3.26 -13.61
CA CYS A 264 8.78 4.27 -12.62
C CYS A 264 9.72 5.32 -13.21
N ASP A 265 9.49 6.57 -12.82
CA ASP A 265 10.36 7.71 -13.09
C ASP A 265 10.90 8.27 -11.76
N PHE A 266 12.20 8.51 -11.69
CA PHE A 266 12.83 9.12 -10.51
C PHE A 266 13.96 10.08 -10.87
N THR A 267 14.17 11.08 -10.03
CA THR A 267 15.26 12.07 -10.19
C THR A 267 16.18 12.03 -8.98
N GLY A 268 17.48 11.99 -9.23
CA GLY A 268 18.49 11.97 -8.19
C GLY A 268 19.66 12.90 -8.47
N THR A 269 20.32 13.32 -7.38
CA THR A 269 21.52 14.14 -7.37
C THR A 269 22.71 13.35 -6.83
N GLY A 270 23.90 13.68 -7.32
CA GLY A 270 25.14 13.03 -6.91
C GLY A 270 26.34 13.48 -7.73
N THR A 271 27.23 12.54 -8.04
CA THR A 271 28.48 12.84 -8.76
C THR A 271 28.64 12.01 -10.03
N ALA A 272 29.17 12.65 -11.07
CA ALA A 272 29.76 11.98 -12.23
C ALA A 272 31.29 12.04 -12.11
N ASN A 273 31.95 10.91 -12.41
CA ASN A 273 33.39 10.72 -12.33
C ASN A 273 33.95 11.22 -10.98
N GLN A 274 33.24 10.89 -9.90
CA GLN A 274 33.53 11.18 -8.49
C GLN A 274 33.53 12.66 -8.06
N THR A 275 33.56 13.61 -8.99
CA THR A 275 33.84 15.02 -8.66
C THR A 275 32.87 16.01 -9.25
N MET A 276 32.20 15.67 -10.35
CA MET A 276 31.30 16.59 -11.04
C MET A 276 29.87 16.43 -10.52
N ALA A 277 29.31 17.47 -9.92
CA ALA A 277 27.92 17.44 -9.46
C ALA A 277 26.97 17.23 -10.65
N VAL A 278 26.02 16.31 -10.51
CA VAL A 278 25.02 16.00 -11.53
C VAL A 278 23.63 15.81 -10.93
N THR A 279 22.62 16.06 -11.75
CA THR A 279 21.22 15.69 -11.52
C THR A 279 20.75 14.90 -12.72
N CYS A 280 20.37 13.65 -12.50
CA CYS A 280 19.89 12.78 -13.57
C CYS A 280 18.42 12.40 -13.33
N ALA A 281 17.66 12.32 -14.42
CA ALA A 281 16.34 11.70 -14.45
C ALA A 281 16.46 10.30 -15.05
N VAL A 282 15.80 9.34 -14.40
CA VAL A 282 15.81 7.93 -14.78
C VAL A 282 14.38 7.46 -15.01
N GLU A 283 14.19 6.74 -16.11
CA GLU A 283 12.96 6.06 -16.49
C GLU A 283 13.25 4.55 -16.53
N VAL A 284 12.40 3.76 -15.88
CA VAL A 284 12.49 2.30 -15.91
C VAL A 284 11.13 1.68 -16.20
N HIS A 285 11.16 0.56 -16.93
CA HIS A 285 9.99 -0.28 -17.18
C HIS A 285 10.26 -1.70 -16.68
N ASP A 286 9.30 -2.25 -15.95
CA ASP A 286 9.25 -3.63 -15.48
C ASP A 286 8.22 -4.39 -16.31
N ASN A 287 8.70 -5.35 -17.11
CA ASN A 287 7.87 -6.19 -17.96
C ASN A 287 7.71 -7.61 -17.38
N ASN A 288 7.88 -7.75 -16.05
CA ASN A 288 7.63 -8.97 -15.28
C ASN A 288 8.50 -10.18 -15.68
N GLU A 289 9.62 -10.00 -16.39
CA GLU A 289 10.47 -11.11 -16.81
C GLU A 289 11.97 -10.85 -16.52
N PRO A 290 12.61 -11.69 -15.68
CA PRO A 290 14.04 -11.57 -15.44
C PRO A 290 14.86 -12.00 -16.67
N GLY A 291 15.81 -11.17 -17.09
CA GLY A 291 16.83 -11.51 -18.07
C GLY A 291 16.63 -10.89 -19.46
N ASN A 292 16.86 -11.67 -20.51
CA ASN A 292 16.99 -11.20 -21.90
C ASN A 292 15.84 -11.70 -22.81
N LYS A 293 14.73 -12.14 -22.23
CA LYS A 293 13.56 -12.63 -22.97
C LYS A 293 12.57 -11.47 -23.19
N PRO A 294 11.93 -11.37 -24.37
CA PRO A 294 10.87 -10.40 -24.59
C PRO A 294 9.55 -10.81 -23.91
N PRO A 295 8.80 -9.86 -23.32
CA PRO A 295 9.07 -8.42 -23.24
C PRO A 295 10.15 -8.10 -22.19
N LYS A 296 11.08 -7.21 -22.54
CA LYS A 296 12.27 -6.93 -21.72
C LYS A 296 12.03 -5.72 -20.84
N ASP A 297 12.56 -5.74 -19.64
CA ASP A 297 12.73 -4.53 -18.85
C ASP A 297 13.56 -3.50 -19.62
N SER A 298 13.34 -2.23 -19.33
CA SER A 298 14.12 -1.15 -19.94
C SER A 298 14.59 -0.14 -18.90
N PHE A 299 15.75 0.44 -19.18
CA PHE A 299 16.34 1.50 -18.37
C PHE A 299 16.77 2.64 -19.27
N LYS A 300 16.50 3.87 -18.85
CA LYS A 300 16.98 5.08 -19.51
C LYS A 300 17.39 6.11 -18.48
N ILE A 301 18.55 6.72 -18.68
CA ILE A 301 19.07 7.84 -17.90
C ILE A 301 19.23 9.06 -18.80
N SER A 302 18.96 10.25 -18.25
CA SER A 302 19.07 11.52 -18.96
C SER A 302 19.49 12.64 -18.02
N SER A 303 20.11 13.69 -18.58
CA SER A 303 20.56 14.85 -17.80
C SER A 303 19.42 15.81 -17.51
N VAL A 304 19.31 16.23 -16.26
CA VAL A 304 18.56 17.41 -15.83
C VAL A 304 19.53 18.57 -15.59
N MET A 305 20.66 18.30 -14.91
CA MET A 305 21.74 19.25 -14.67
C MET A 305 23.09 18.52 -14.69
N GLY A 306 24.11 19.12 -15.31
CA GLY A 306 25.44 18.50 -15.43
C GLY A 306 25.49 17.44 -16.54
N ASN A 307 26.44 16.52 -16.46
CA ASN A 307 26.73 15.56 -17.53
C ASN A 307 26.22 14.14 -17.21
N CYS A 308 24.90 13.92 -17.30
CA CYS A 308 24.33 12.58 -17.44
C CYS A 308 23.98 12.35 -18.92
N ALA A 309 24.94 11.94 -19.73
CA ALA A 309 24.72 11.77 -21.17
C ALA A 309 23.50 10.84 -21.41
N PRO A 310 22.47 11.29 -22.18
CA PRO A 310 21.28 10.48 -22.39
C PRO A 310 21.62 9.11 -22.98
N SER A 311 21.20 8.05 -22.31
CA SER A 311 21.48 6.67 -22.71
C SER A 311 20.43 5.74 -22.14
N GLY A 312 20.08 4.69 -22.87
CA GLY A 312 19.07 3.74 -22.44
C GLY A 312 18.76 2.67 -23.46
N GLY A 313 18.04 1.64 -23.03
CA GLY A 313 17.54 0.58 -23.88
C GLY A 313 17.04 -0.63 -23.10
N ASP A 314 16.58 -1.63 -23.85
CA ASP A 314 16.15 -2.92 -23.31
C ASP A 314 17.32 -3.66 -22.66
N LEU A 315 17.05 -4.29 -21.51
CA LEU A 315 18.05 -5.06 -20.80
C LEU A 315 18.51 -6.27 -21.63
N LYS A 316 19.82 -6.49 -21.63
CA LYS A 316 20.44 -7.72 -22.15
C LYS A 316 20.76 -8.72 -21.03
N GLY A 317 20.64 -8.29 -19.78
CA GLY A 317 20.70 -9.10 -18.57
C GLY A 317 20.48 -8.24 -17.34
N GLY A 318 19.96 -8.85 -16.28
CA GLY A 318 19.49 -8.13 -15.09
C GLY A 318 17.99 -8.27 -14.90
N ASN A 319 17.46 -7.45 -13.99
CA ASN A 319 16.04 -7.41 -13.64
C ASN A 319 15.72 -6.04 -13.02
N ILE A 320 14.54 -5.52 -13.31
CA ILE A 320 13.92 -4.36 -12.66
C ILE A 320 12.64 -4.86 -11.98
N GLN A 321 12.36 -4.38 -10.79
CA GLN A 321 11.20 -4.78 -10.00
C GLN A 321 10.52 -3.55 -9.43
N ILE A 322 9.28 -3.33 -9.87
CA ILE A 322 8.38 -2.33 -9.30
C ILE A 322 7.55 -3.02 -8.23
N HIS A 323 7.77 -2.62 -6.97
CA HIS A 323 7.03 -3.18 -5.86
C HIS A 323 5.64 -2.56 -5.83
N GLN A 324 4.65 -3.41 -6.10
CA GLN A 324 3.25 -3.01 -6.01
C GLN A 324 2.91 -2.67 -4.55
N SER A 325 2.37 -1.48 -4.38
CA SER A 325 1.99 -0.88 -3.11
C SER A 325 0.61 -1.31 -2.71
#